data_AF-A0A2N5ZK01-F1
#
_entry.id   AF-A0A2N5ZK01-F1
#
_cell.length_a   1.000
_cell.length_b   1.000
_cell.length_c   1.000
_cell.angle_alpha   90.00
_cell.angle_beta   90.00
_cell.angle_gamma   90.00
#
_symmetry.space_group_name_H-M   'P 1'
#
loop_
_entity.id
_entity.type
_entity.pdbx_description
1 polymer ?
#
loop_
_entity_poly.entity_id
_entity_poly.type
_entity_poly.pdbx_seq_one_letter_code
_entity_poly.pdbx_strand_id
1 'polypeptide(L)'
;MNKTILLSTAYLAPIQYYSKLVKYKKVFIELHENFPKQTYRNRCKIYAANGELSLSIPVKKKDVKVKTKDILIDYDTNWRKLHWKSIESAYRSSPFFEFYQIINCELFC
;
A
#
# COMPACT_ATOMS: atom_id res chain seq x y z
N MET A 1 18.59 -13.45 18.16
CA MET A 1 17.68 -12.84 17.17
C MET A 1 17.74 -11.33 17.29
N ASN A 2 17.99 -10.60 16.19
CA ASN A 2 17.86 -9.14 16.19
C ASN A 2 16.45 -8.75 16.65
N LYS A 3 16.35 -8.00 17.75
CA LYS A 3 15.07 -7.58 18.35
C LYS A 3 14.42 -6.43 17.59
N THR A 4 15.15 -5.85 16.64
CA THR A 4 14.80 -4.59 15.96
C THR A 4 14.92 -4.75 14.45
N ILE A 5 13.99 -4.16 13.70
CA ILE A 5 14.04 -4.04 12.24
C ILE A 5 13.63 -2.63 11.79
N LEU A 6 14.20 -2.20 10.67
CA LEU A 6 13.80 -1.00 9.94
C LEU A 6 13.12 -1.44 8.63
N LEU A 7 11.93 -0.92 8.36
CA LEU A 7 11.14 -1.19 7.16
C LEU A 7 10.88 0.13 6.42
N SER A 8 10.76 0.09 5.09
CA SER A 8 10.27 1.26 4.34
C SER A 8 8.78 1.49 4.61
N THR A 9 8.24 2.62 4.16
CA THR A 9 6.79 2.74 3.97
C THR A 9 6.33 1.76 2.88
N ALA A 10 5.08 1.31 2.96
CA ALA A 10 4.47 0.45 1.97
C ALA A 10 2.95 0.64 1.96
N TYR A 11 2.36 0.76 0.78
CA TYR A 11 0.93 0.73 0.56
C TYR A 11 0.50 -0.70 0.26
N LEU A 12 -0.47 -1.24 1.01
CA LEU A 12 -0.93 -2.65 0.92
C LEU A 12 0.25 -3.61 0.71
N ALA A 13 1.13 -3.63 1.71
CA ALA A 13 2.43 -4.28 1.63
C ALA A 13 2.32 -5.79 1.32
N PRO A 14 3.36 -6.40 0.74
CA PRO A 14 3.36 -7.83 0.50
C PRO A 14 3.50 -8.62 1.81
N ILE A 15 3.13 -9.91 1.80
CA ILE A 15 3.12 -10.75 3.02
C ILE A 15 4.46 -10.79 3.76
N GLN A 16 5.58 -10.67 3.05
CA GLN A 16 6.92 -10.61 3.63
C GLN A 16 7.11 -9.38 4.53
N TYR A 17 6.43 -8.27 4.25
CA TYR A 17 6.43 -7.07 5.08
C TYR A 17 5.70 -7.34 6.41
N TYR A 18 4.48 -7.87 6.33
CA TYR A 18 3.68 -8.20 7.53
C TYR A 18 4.31 -9.32 8.36
N SER A 19 4.93 -10.32 7.72
CA SER A 19 5.69 -11.36 8.43
C SER A 19 6.81 -10.77 9.29
N LYS A 20 7.51 -9.75 8.79
CA LYS A 20 8.52 -9.01 9.56
C LYS A 20 7.90 -8.18 10.67
N LEU A 21 6.76 -7.53 10.43
CA LEU A 21 6.04 -6.79 11.48
C LEU A 21 5.68 -7.69 12.67
N VAL A 22 5.21 -8.92 12.40
CA VAL A 22 4.84 -9.87 13.46
C VAL A 22 6.06 -10.48 14.16
N LYS A 23 7.14 -10.75 13.41
CA LYS A 23 8.31 -11.47 13.93
C LYS A 23 9.21 -10.62 14.84
N TYR A 24 9.25 -9.31 14.66
CA TYR A 24 10.18 -8.43 15.37
C TYR A 24 9.49 -7.67 16.51
N LYS A 25 10.14 -7.61 17.68
CA LYS A 25 9.59 -6.90 18.86
C LYS A 25 9.58 -5.38 18.68
N LYS A 26 10.58 -4.84 17.98
CA LYS A 26 10.71 -3.41 17.71
C LYS A 26 10.81 -3.19 16.21
N VAL A 27 9.87 -2.43 15.66
CA VAL A 27 9.84 -2.10 14.23
C VAL A 27 9.91 -0.58 14.10
N PHE A 28 10.80 -0.11 13.25
CA PHE A 28 10.85 1.28 12.80
C PHE A 28 10.43 1.37 11.34
N ILE A 29 9.74 2.45 10.98
CA ILE A 29 9.40 2.76 9.59
C ILE A 29 10.29 3.93 9.15
N GLU A 30 11.04 3.73 8.06
CA GLU A 30 11.92 4.72 7.46
C GLU A 30 11.10 5.78 6.69
N LEU A 31 11.34 7.04 7.00
CA LEU A 31 10.61 8.20 6.47
C LEU A 31 11.53 9.30 5.92
N HIS A 32 12.82 9.25 6.24
CA HIS A 32 13.83 10.27 5.91
C HIS A 32 14.66 9.92 4.67
N GLU A 33 14.51 8.73 4.11
CA GLU A 33 15.07 8.37 2.81
C GLU A 33 14.45 9.20 1.67
N ASN A 34 15.20 9.36 0.57
CA ASN A 34 14.67 9.93 -0.67
C ASN A 34 13.64 8.97 -1.27
N PHE A 35 12.49 9.49 -1.71
CA PHE A 35 11.40 8.69 -2.25
C PHE A 35 11.76 8.04 -3.60
N PRO A 36 11.92 6.71 -3.66
CA PRO A 36 12.16 6.03 -4.92
C PRO A 36 10.84 5.82 -5.68
N LYS A 37 10.84 6.25 -6.94
CA LYS A 37 9.74 6.00 -7.88
C LYS A 37 9.56 4.50 -8.13
N GLN A 38 8.35 4.09 -8.52
CA GLN A 38 8.05 2.70 -8.91
C GLN A 38 8.29 1.65 -7.82
N THR A 39 8.10 2.01 -6.55
CA THR A 39 8.27 1.10 -5.41
C THR A 39 6.98 0.87 -4.62
N TYR A 40 7.01 -0.09 -3.68
CA TYR A 40 5.89 -0.43 -2.80
C TYR A 40 5.38 0.72 -1.93
N ARG A 41 6.11 1.84 -1.81
CA ARG A 41 5.72 3.00 -0.99
C ARG A 41 4.40 3.62 -1.43
N ASN A 42 4.08 3.52 -2.72
CA ASN A 42 2.83 4.01 -3.28
C ASN A 42 2.20 3.04 -4.28
N ARG A 43 2.69 1.80 -4.36
CA ARG A 43 2.19 0.77 -5.28
C ARG A 43 1.98 -0.54 -4.55
N CYS A 44 0.96 -1.28 -4.96
CA CYS A 44 0.77 -2.65 -4.54
C CYS A 44 0.34 -3.48 -5.73
N LYS A 45 0.37 -4.80 -5.54
CA LYS A 45 -0.11 -5.75 -6.54
C LYS A 45 -1.14 -6.64 -5.88
N ILE A 46 -2.25 -6.86 -6.56
CA ILE A 46 -3.32 -7.76 -6.15
C ILE A 46 -3.54 -8.80 -7.24
N TYR A 47 -4.15 -9.93 -6.89
CA TYR A 47 -4.51 -10.94 -7.88
C TYR A 47 -6.00 -10.78 -8.21
N ALA A 48 -6.31 -10.58 -9.48
CA ALA A 48 -7.66 -10.44 -10.01
C ALA A 48 -7.98 -11.58 -10.99
N ALA A 49 -9.19 -11.62 -11.53
CA ALA A 49 -9.62 -12.65 -12.48
C ALA A 49 -8.70 -12.77 -13.71
N ASN A 50 -8.11 -11.65 -14.16
CA ASN A 50 -7.22 -11.59 -15.30
C ASN A 50 -5.72 -11.67 -14.91
N GLY A 51 -5.41 -12.14 -13.70
CA GLY A 51 -4.04 -12.22 -13.18
C GLY A 51 -3.63 -11.04 -12.30
N GLU A 52 -2.33 -10.77 -12.25
CA GLU A 52 -1.75 -9.74 -11.37
C GLU A 52 -2.12 -8.33 -11.83
N LEU A 53 -2.80 -7.57 -10.95
CA LEU A 53 -3.20 -6.19 -11.17
C LEU A 53 -2.37 -5.26 -10.28
N SER A 54 -1.71 -4.29 -10.90
CA SER A 54 -0.96 -3.25 -10.19
C SER A 54 -1.85 -2.06 -9.83
N LEU A 55 -1.86 -1.68 -8.56
CA LEU A 55 -2.52 -0.47 -8.06
C LEU A 55 -1.45 0.55 -7.66
N SER A 56 -1.71 1.83 -7.90
CA SER A 56 -0.76 2.91 -7.62
C SER A 56 -1.48 4.13 -7.06
N ILE A 57 -1.09 4.55 -5.86
CA ILE A 57 -1.48 5.84 -5.30
C ILE A 57 -0.70 6.94 -6.06
N PRO A 58 -1.39 7.87 -6.73
CA PRO A 58 -0.74 8.99 -7.40
C PRO A 58 -0.20 9.97 -6.35
N VAL A 59 0.96 10.53 -6.64
CA VAL A 59 1.66 11.48 -5.78
C VAL A 59 1.95 12.74 -6.57
N LYS A 60 1.89 13.90 -5.93
CA LYS A 60 2.17 15.18 -6.60
C LYS A 60 3.57 15.16 -7.18
N LYS A 61 3.71 15.58 -8.45
CA LYS A 61 5.02 15.69 -9.10
C LYS A 61 5.90 16.64 -8.28
N LYS A 62 7.03 16.13 -7.81
CA LYS A 62 8.10 16.92 -7.20
C LYS A 62 9.45 16.52 -7.79
N ASP A 63 10.46 17.34 -7.53
CA ASP A 63 11.83 17.15 -7.96
C ASP A 63 12.44 15.79 -7.54
N VAL A 64 13.58 15.47 -8.15
CA VAL A 64 14.23 14.15 -8.13
C VAL A 64 14.74 13.71 -6.73
N LYS A 65 14.60 14.52 -5.66
CA LYS A 65 15.15 14.22 -4.33
C LYS A 65 14.27 14.74 -3.18
N VAL A 66 13.04 14.23 -3.06
CA VAL A 66 12.15 14.56 -1.93
C VAL A 66 12.17 13.42 -0.92
N LYS A 67 12.22 13.74 0.38
CA LYS A 67 12.13 12.74 1.44
C LYS A 67 10.74 12.11 1.45
N THR A 68 10.66 10.84 1.79
CA THR A 68 9.40 10.08 1.83
C THR A 68 8.33 10.77 2.69
N LYS A 69 8.71 11.35 3.85
CA LYS A 69 7.80 12.13 4.70
C LYS A 69 7.20 13.38 4.07
N ASP A 70 7.85 13.96 3.05
CA ASP A 70 7.46 15.22 2.42
C ASP A 70 6.68 14.97 1.10
N ILE A 71 6.42 13.72 0.75
CA ILE A 71 5.61 13.33 -0.41
C ILE A 71 4.13 13.54 -0.10
N LEU A 72 3.43 14.17 -1.04
CA LEU A 72 1.99 14.43 -0.94
C LEU A 72 1.23 13.55 -1.93
N ILE A 73 0.13 12.97 -1.46
CA ILE A 73 -0.82 12.26 -2.31
C ILE A 73 -1.50 13.25 -3.24
N ASP A 74 -1.68 12.84 -4.49
CA ASP A 74 -2.45 13.57 -5.48
C ASP A 74 -3.93 13.13 -5.38
N TYR A 75 -4.82 14.11 -5.16
CA TYR A 75 -6.26 13.89 -5.01
C TYR A 75 -7.05 14.38 -6.22
N ASP A 76 -6.38 14.85 -7.28
CA ASP A 76 -7.04 15.35 -8.49
C ASP A 76 -7.66 14.19 -9.32
N THR A 77 -7.32 12.95 -8.97
CA THR A 77 -7.84 11.74 -9.61
C THR A 77 -8.63 10.87 -8.63
N ASN A 78 -9.64 10.17 -9.14
CA ASN A 78 -10.50 9.27 -8.35
C ASN A 78 -9.85 7.89 -8.08
N TRP A 79 -8.56 7.87 -7.76
CA TRP A 79 -7.79 6.62 -7.57
C TRP A 79 -8.33 5.76 -6.44
N ARG A 80 -8.88 6.36 -5.38
CA ARG A 80 -9.50 5.64 -4.24
C ARG A 80 -10.67 4.77 -4.70
N LYS A 81 -11.61 5.38 -5.45
CA LYS A 81 -12.76 4.67 -6.04
C LYS A 81 -12.32 3.60 -7.04
N LEU A 82 -11.27 3.86 -7.81
CA LEU A 82 -10.71 2.86 -8.73
C LEU A 82 -10.10 1.68 -7.98
N HIS A 83 -9.31 1.93 -6.93
CA HIS A 83 -8.73 0.88 -6.08
C HIS A 83 -9.82 0.04 -5.43
N TRP A 84 -10.86 0.68 -4.87
CA TRP A 84 -11.98 -0.04 -4.27
C TRP A 84 -12.68 -0.96 -5.28
N LYS A 85 -13.03 -0.44 -6.47
CA LYS A 85 -13.62 -1.25 -7.54
C LYS A 85 -12.75 -2.43 -7.94
N SER A 86 -11.43 -2.23 -8.01
CA SER A 86 -10.48 -3.30 -8.33
C SER A 86 -10.45 -4.37 -7.24
N ILE A 87 -10.42 -4.00 -5.97
CA ILE A 87 -10.43 -4.94 -4.82
C ILE A 87 -11.77 -5.68 -4.77
N GLU A 88 -12.87 -4.96 -4.90
CA GLU A 88 -14.22 -5.52 -4.92
C GLU A 88 -14.38 -6.51 -6.08
N SER A 89 -14.00 -6.13 -7.29
CA SER A 89 -14.06 -7.04 -8.45
C SER A 89 -13.16 -8.26 -8.30
N ALA A 90 -12.01 -8.14 -7.64
CA ALA A 90 -11.06 -9.23 -7.47
C ALA A 90 -11.50 -10.23 -6.39
N TYR A 91 -12.11 -9.75 -5.31
CA TYR A 91 -12.32 -10.55 -4.10
C TYR A 91 -13.79 -10.67 -3.65
N ARG A 92 -14.76 -10.07 -4.36
CA ARG A 92 -16.19 -10.16 -3.99
C ARG A 92 -16.69 -11.60 -3.77
N SER A 93 -16.20 -12.56 -4.54
CA SER A 93 -16.55 -13.98 -4.41
C SER A 93 -15.67 -14.76 -3.43
N SER A 94 -14.69 -14.12 -2.80
CA SER A 94 -13.80 -14.77 -1.83
C SER A 94 -14.52 -15.00 -0.50
N PRO A 95 -14.20 -16.09 0.22
CA PRO A 95 -14.71 -16.31 1.56
C PRO A 95 -14.48 -15.09 2.47
N PHE A 96 -15.47 -14.76 3.29
CA PHE A 96 -15.44 -13.65 4.25
C PHE A 96 -15.32 -12.23 3.66
N PHE A 97 -15.42 -12.03 2.34
CA PHE A 97 -15.32 -10.69 1.76
C PHE A 97 -16.31 -9.69 2.38
N GLU A 98 -17.56 -10.10 2.57
CA GLU A 98 -18.61 -9.27 3.18
C GLU A 98 -18.30 -8.82 4.61
N PHE A 99 -17.52 -9.61 5.36
CA PHE A 99 -17.07 -9.23 6.70
C PHE A 99 -15.96 -8.15 6.62
N TYR A 100 -15.03 -8.31 5.68
CA TYR A 100 -13.90 -7.38 5.52
C TYR A 100 -14.24 -6.12 4.71
N GLN A 101 -15.32 -6.10 3.93
CA GLN A 101 -15.67 -4.93 3.11
C GLN A 101 -15.96 -3.69 3.96
N ILE A 102 -16.53 -3.88 5.16
CA ILE A 102 -16.89 -2.81 6.10
C ILE A 102 -15.66 -2.01 6.51
N ILE A 103 -14.55 -2.71 6.79
CA ILE A 103 -13.27 -2.11 7.19
C ILE A 103 -12.63 -1.35 6.02
N ASN A 104 -12.84 -1.80 4.78
CA ASN A 104 -12.16 -1.23 3.62
C ASN A 104 -12.85 -0.01 3.03
N CYS A 105 -14.17 0.18 3.20
CA CYS A 105 -14.80 1.42 2.72
C CYS A 105 -14.25 2.65 3.45
N GLU A 106 -13.96 2.61 4.76
CA GLU A 106 -13.39 3.78 5.45
C GLU A 106 -12.02 4.24 4.92
N LEU A 107 -11.26 3.34 4.28
CA LEU A 107 -9.94 3.66 3.69
C LEU A 107 -9.99 4.13 2.23
N PHE A 108 -11.02 3.73 1.47
CA PHE A 108 -11.12 3.96 0.03
C PHE A 108 -12.37 4.72 -0.41
N CYS A 109 -13.30 4.95 0.51
CA CYS A 109 -14.29 6.02 0.48
C CYS A 109 -13.57 7.27 1.08
#